data_AF-A0A839V6K7-F1
#
_entry.id   AF-A0A839V6K7-F1
#
_cell.length_a   1.000
_cell.length_b   1.000
_cell.length_c   1.000
_cell.angle_alpha   90.00
_cell.angle_beta   90.00
_cell.angle_gamma   90.00
#
_symmetry.space_group_name_H-M   'P 1'
#
loop_
_entity.id
_entity.type
_entity.pdbx_description
1 polymer ?
#
loop_
_entity_poly.entity_id
_entity_poly.type
_entity_poly.pdbx_seq_one_letter_code
_entity_poly.pdbx_strand_id
1 'polypeptide(L)' 'MSASLSETRSNPLAQFVEHTMASLRRQRAVARERARVRRELDQYNDRELAELGLGRGDIDSIVARI' A
#
# COMPACT_ATOMS: atom_id res chain seq x y z
N MET A 1 -44.51 12.35 2.36
CA MET A 1 -43.65 11.64 3.32
C MET A 1 -42.21 11.81 2.84
N SER A 2 -41.58 12.92 3.24
CA SER A 2 -40.35 13.43 2.62
C SER A 2 -39.30 13.68 3.70
N ALA A 3 -38.82 12.60 4.35
CA ALA A 3 -37.84 12.71 5.43
C ALA A 3 -36.89 11.49 5.46
N SER A 4 -36.10 11.28 4.40
CA SER A 4 -35.04 10.26 4.42
C SER A 4 -33.74 10.63 3.68
N LEU A 5 -33.62 11.86 3.17
CA LEU A 5 -32.42 12.30 2.43
C LEU A 5 -31.48 13.21 3.26
N SER A 6 -31.86 13.60 4.48
CA SER A 6 -31.04 14.47 5.35
C SER A 6 -30.33 13.73 6.48
N GLU A 7 -30.81 12.56 6.91
CA GLU A 7 -30.28 11.87 8.10
C GLU A 7 -28.94 11.15 7.85
N THR A 8 -28.65 10.84 6.58
CA THR A 8 -27.31 10.35 6.17
C THR A 8 -26.25 11.46 6.23
N ARG A 9 -26.64 12.75 6.32
CA ARG A 9 -25.71 13.89 6.34
C ARG A 9 -25.24 14.29 7.73
N SER A 10 -24.97 13.36 8.64
CA SER A 10 -24.05 13.58 9.78
C SER A 10 -23.97 12.36 10.69
N ASN A 11 -23.69 11.17 10.15
CA ASN A 11 -23.30 10.05 11.02
C ASN A 11 -21.76 10.05 11.17
N PRO A 12 -21.21 10.56 12.30
CA PRO A 12 -19.77 10.63 12.51
C PRO A 12 -19.12 9.24 12.55
N LEU A 13 -19.86 8.20 12.97
CA LEU A 13 -19.36 6.82 12.96
C LEU A 13 -19.19 6.31 11.54
N ALA A 14 -20.15 6.61 10.65
CA ALA A 14 -20.05 6.21 9.25
C ALA A 14 -18.83 6.89 8.56
N GLN A 15 -18.62 8.17 8.84
CA GLN A 15 -17.45 8.90 8.32
C GLN A 15 -16.13 8.33 8.85
N PHE A 16 -16.08 7.99 10.15
CA PHE A 16 -14.90 7.37 10.75
C PHE A 16 -14.60 5.98 10.15
N VAL A 17 -15.63 5.15 9.96
CA VAL A 17 -15.48 3.83 9.33
C VAL A 17 -14.98 3.97 7.90
N GLU A 18 -15.57 4.87 7.10
CA GLU A 18 -15.13 5.08 5.72
C GLU A 18 -13.67 5.58 5.66
N HIS A 19 -13.31 6.54 6.52
CA HIS A 19 -11.93 7.03 6.59
C HIS A 19 -10.95 5.91 6.98
N THR A 20 -11.30 5.11 7.99
CA THR A 20 -10.48 3.99 8.47
C THR A 20 -10.34 2.92 7.38
N MET A 21 -11.43 2.55 6.72
CA MET A 21 -11.41 1.58 5.62
C MET A 21 -10.60 2.10 4.44
N ALA A 22 -10.72 3.38 4.09
CA ALA A 22 -9.90 3.99 3.05
C ALA A 22 -8.41 3.95 3.42
N SER A 23 -8.06 4.22 4.68
CA SER A 23 -6.68 4.12 5.18
C SER A 23 -6.14 2.69 5.10
N LEU A 24 -6.91 1.71 5.57
CA LEU A 24 -6.54 0.29 5.52
C LEU A 24 -6.38 -0.21 4.08
N ARG A 25 -7.25 0.21 3.16
CA ARG A 25 -7.13 -0.11 1.72
C ARG A 25 -5.82 0.44 1.14
N ARG A 26 -5.48 1.70 1.45
CA ARG A 26 -4.21 2.31 1.04
C ARG A 26 -3.01 1.57 1.61
N GLN A 27 -3.01 1.29 2.91
CA GLN A 27 -1.92 0.54 3.56
C GLN A 27 -1.73 -0.85 2.95
N ARG A 28 -2.82 -1.58 2.69
CA ARG A 28 -2.77 -2.88 2.02
C ARG A 28 -2.25 -2.79 0.59
N ALA A 29 -2.61 -1.74 -0.15
CA ALA A 29 -2.10 -1.52 -1.50
C ALA A 29 -0.58 -1.31 -1.49
N VAL A 30 -0.07 -0.43 -0.61
CA VAL A 30 1.37 -0.19 -0.43
C VAL A 30 2.09 -1.48 -0.03
N ALA A 31 1.57 -2.23 0.95
CA ALA A 31 2.17 -3.49 1.37
C ALA A 31 2.24 -4.54 0.24
N ARG A 32 1.21 -4.60 -0.62
CA ARG A 32 1.19 -5.49 -1.79
C ARG A 32 2.24 -5.09 -2.81
N GLU A 33 2.38 -3.80 -3.09
CA GLU A 33 3.38 -3.32 -4.05
C GLU A 33 4.79 -3.59 -3.57
N ARG A 34 5.06 -3.32 -2.28
CA ARG A 34 6.33 -3.67 -1.64
C ARG A 34 6.67 -5.14 -1.76
N ALA A 35 5.70 -6.01 -1.49
CA ALA A 35 5.88 -7.45 -1.60
C ALA A 35 6.07 -7.90 -3.05
N ARG A 36 5.42 -7.25 -4.01
CA ARG A 36 5.60 -7.50 -5.44
C ARG A 36 7.03 -7.14 -5.88
N VAL A 37 7.47 -5.92 -5.58
CA VAL A 37 8.81 -5.45 -5.96
C VAL A 37 9.90 -6.28 -5.31
N ARG A 38 9.77 -6.65 -4.02
CA ARG A 38 10.72 -7.58 -3.39
C ARG A 38 10.82 -8.90 -4.16
N ARG A 39 9.69 -9.54 -4.47
CA ARG A 39 9.68 -10.80 -5.22
C ARG A 39 10.27 -10.68 -6.61
N GLU A 40 10.11 -9.54 -7.27
CA GLU A 40 10.73 -9.28 -8.57
C GLU A 40 12.26 -9.13 -8.42
N LEU A 41 12.73 -8.36 -7.44
CA LEU A 41 14.17 -8.19 -7.17
C LEU A 41 14.85 -9.49 -6.71
N ASP A 42 14.15 -10.31 -5.91
CA ASP A 42 14.66 -11.59 -5.41
C ASP A 42 14.89 -12.64 -6.53
N GLN A 43 14.25 -12.47 -7.69
CA GLN A 43 14.44 -13.35 -8.84
C GLN A 43 15.79 -13.13 -9.54
N TYR A 44 16.38 -11.94 -9.39
CA TYR A 44 17.69 -11.66 -9.95
C TYR A 44 18.79 -12.30 -9.10
N ASN A 45 19.80 -12.84 -9.78
CA ASN A 45 21.01 -13.28 -9.11
C ASN A 45 21.92 -12.07 -8.79
N ASP A 46 22.94 -12.28 -7.98
CA ASP A 46 23.77 -11.18 -7.48
C ASP A 46 24.57 -10.46 -8.57
N ARG A 47 24.89 -11.15 -9.67
CA ARG A 47 25.54 -10.52 -10.83
C ARG A 47 24.58 -9.59 -11.55
N GLU A 48 23.35 -10.04 -11.81
CA GLU A 48 22.32 -9.22 -12.47
C GLU A 48 21.97 -7.99 -11.61
N LEU A 49 21.86 -8.16 -10.28
CA LEU A 49 21.69 -7.04 -9.37
C LEU A 49 22.88 -6.07 -9.43
N ALA A 50 24.11 -6.59 -9.46
CA ALA A 50 25.31 -5.77 -9.57
C ALA A 50 25.39 -5.01 -10.90
N GLU A 51 24.90 -5.58 -12.00
CA GLU A 51 24.77 -4.90 -13.30
C GLU A 51 23.78 -3.72 -13.24
N LEU A 52 22.79 -3.76 -12.34
CA LEU A 52 21.90 -2.65 -12.01
C LEU A 52 22.50 -1.67 -10.96
N GLY A 53 23.72 -1.93 -10.48
CA GLY A 53 24.35 -1.16 -9.42
C GLY A 53 23.75 -1.41 -8.03
N LEU A 54 23.11 -2.57 -7.83
CA LEU A 54 22.44 -2.95 -6.59
C LEU A 54 23.13 -4.14 -5.92
N GLY A 55 23.14 -4.15 -4.60
CA GLY A 55 23.44 -5.33 -3.78
C GLY A 55 22.17 -5.96 -3.19
N ARG A 56 22.25 -7.23 -2.79
CA ARG A 56 21.14 -7.96 -2.13
C ARG A 56 20.61 -7.22 -0.90
N GLY A 57 21.52 -6.60 -0.13
CA GLY A 57 21.18 -5.81 1.06
C GLY A 57 20.41 -4.52 0.76
N ASP A 58 20.46 -4.02 -0.47
CA ASP A 58 19.77 -2.77 -0.85
C ASP A 58 18.27 -2.99 -1.06
N ILE A 59 17.84 -4.22 -1.38
CA ILE A 59 16.44 -4.57 -1.69
C ILE A 59 15.50 -4.07 -0.60
N ASP A 60 15.82 -4.31 0.68
CA ASP A 60 15.00 -3.91 1.82
C ASP A 60 14.85 -2.38 1.91
N SER A 61 15.94 -1.66 1.61
CA SER A 61 15.98 -0.20 1.62
C SER A 61 15.22 0.44 0.45
N ILE A 62 15.17 -0.25 -0.70
CA ILE A 62 14.42 0.16 -1.89
C ILE A 62 12.93 -0.06 -1.64
N VAL A 63 12.57 -1.27 -1.20
CA VAL A 63 11.18 -1.66 -0.92
C VAL A 63 10.56 -0.77 0.16
N ALA A 64 11.34 -0.32 1.16
CA ALA A 64 10.84 0.59 2.20
C ALA A 64 10.49 2.01 1.70
N ARG A 65 11.06 2.44 0.56
CA ARG A 65 10.88 3.78 -0.03
C ARG A 65 9.72 3.88 -1.03
N ILE A 66 9.17 2.74 -1.43
CA ILE A 66 7.97 2.62 -2.28
C ILE A 66 6.72 2.71 -1.41
#